data_AF-A0A0M8TMK8-F1
#
_entry.id   AF-A0A0M8TMK8-F1
#
_cell.length_a   1.000
_cell.length_b   1.000
_cell.length_c   1.000
_cell.angle_alpha   90.00
_cell.angle_beta   90.00
_cell.angle_gamma   90.00
#
_symmetry.space_group_name_H-M   'P 1'
#
loop_
_entity.id
_entity.type
_entity.pdbx_description
1 polymer ?
#
loop_
_entity_poly.entity_id
_entity_poly.type
_entity_poly.pdbx_seq_one_letter_code
_entity_poly.pdbx_strand_id
1 'polypeptide(L)'
;MEPVSDKFKAALVETRVELAVNSELEADFNKHQHLLPGRELSRRRDGEHVILTWLAPDAPPEATTMSPYFTLTGDRIELGGIDYYDAAGHRIT
;
A
#
# COMPACT_ATOMS: atom_id res chain seq x y z
N MET A 1 25.44 29.06 -19.72
CA MET A 1 24.90 27.69 -19.77
C MET A 1 24.82 27.24 -18.32
N GLU A 2 23.70 27.55 -17.66
CA GLU A 2 23.46 27.16 -16.26
C GLU A 2 22.73 25.80 -16.26
N PRO A 3 23.09 24.84 -15.40
CA PRO A 3 22.42 23.55 -15.38
C PRO A 3 21.06 23.66 -14.69
N VAL A 4 20.04 23.44 -15.50
CA VAL A 4 18.69 22.91 -15.24
C VAL A 4 18.28 22.75 -13.75
N SER A 5 17.50 23.74 -13.29
CA SER A 5 16.29 23.61 -12.44
C SER A 5 16.13 22.31 -11.63
N ASP A 6 16.68 22.30 -10.42
CA ASP A 6 16.36 21.37 -9.31
C ASP A 6 14.96 21.64 -8.69
N LYS A 7 14.04 22.30 -9.40
CA LYS A 7 12.81 22.86 -8.80
C LYS A 7 11.54 22.01 -8.87
N PHE A 8 11.58 20.79 -9.41
CA PHE A 8 10.38 19.94 -9.43
C PHE A 8 10.71 18.45 -9.29
N LYS A 9 11.44 18.08 -8.24
CA LYS A 9 11.11 16.80 -7.59
C LYS A 9 10.05 17.14 -6.56
N ALA A 10 8.77 17.00 -6.92
CA ALA A 10 7.76 16.84 -5.90
C ALA A 10 8.29 15.73 -5.00
N ALA A 11 8.63 16.06 -3.74
CA ALA A 11 8.95 15.03 -2.78
C ALA A 11 7.72 14.12 -2.77
N LEU A 12 7.86 12.88 -3.27
CA LEU A 12 6.81 11.90 -3.13
C LEU A 12 6.59 11.78 -1.62
N VAL A 13 5.50 12.36 -1.15
CA VAL A 13 5.12 12.26 0.26
C VAL A 13 4.58 10.86 0.40
N GLU A 14 5.42 9.96 0.89
CA GLU A 14 5.00 8.60 1.21
C GLU A 14 4.18 8.64 2.50
N THR A 15 2.97 8.09 2.44
CA THR A 15 2.06 8.05 3.57
C THR A 15 2.15 6.68 4.25
N ARG A 16 2.25 6.68 5.59
CA ARG A 16 2.30 5.46 6.40
C ARG A 16 0.89 4.94 6.60
N VAL A 17 0.60 3.76 6.07
CA VAL A 17 -0.71 3.09 6.18
C VAL A 17 -0.56 1.68 6.75
N GLU A 18 -1.59 1.17 7.42
CA GLU A 18 -1.66 -0.22 7.84
C GLU A 18 -2.48 -1.07 6.85
N LEU A 19 -2.06 -2.31 6.65
CA LEU A 19 -2.79 -3.36 5.96
C LEU A 19 -2.90 -4.56 6.92
N ALA A 20 -4.12 -5.03 7.14
CA ALA A 20 -4.36 -6.30 7.83
C ALA A 20 -4.55 -7.41 6.78
N VAL A 21 -3.78 -8.49 6.91
CA VAL A 21 -3.89 -9.68 6.07
C VAL A 21 -4.30 -10.85 6.96
N ASN A 22 -5.40 -11.53 6.65
CA ASN A 22 -5.78 -12.76 7.35
C ASN A 22 -4.62 -13.76 7.28
N SER A 23 -4.32 -14.44 8.39
CA SER A 23 -3.17 -15.34 8.44
C SER A 23 -3.21 -16.46 7.39
N GLU A 24 -4.40 -16.89 6.99
CA GLU A 24 -4.60 -17.89 5.93
C GLU A 24 -4.21 -17.39 4.53
N LEU A 25 -4.29 -16.08 4.29
CA LEU A 25 -3.97 -15.44 3.01
C LEU A 25 -2.53 -14.90 2.96
N GLU A 26 -1.78 -14.95 4.07
CA GLU A 26 -0.45 -14.36 4.16
C GLU A 26 0.51 -14.92 3.10
N ALA A 27 0.49 -16.23 2.88
CA ALA A 27 1.36 -16.88 1.90
C ALA A 27 1.10 -16.38 0.47
N ASP A 28 -0.17 -16.21 0.10
CA ASP A 28 -0.56 -15.73 -1.21
C ASP A 28 -0.30 -14.24 -1.37
N PHE A 29 -0.62 -13.45 -0.33
CA PHE A 29 -0.23 -12.04 -0.29
C PHE A 29 1.27 -11.86 -0.51
N ASN A 30 2.12 -12.61 0.21
CA ASN A 30 3.58 -12.48 0.09
C ASN A 30 4.10 -12.79 -1.33
N LYS A 31 3.45 -13.70 -2.08
CA LYS A 31 3.80 -13.99 -3.49
C LYS A 31 3.52 -12.79 -4.39
N HIS A 32 2.47 -12.03 -4.10
CA HIS A 32 1.98 -10.95 -4.95
C HIS A 32 2.28 -9.54 -4.40
N GLN A 33 2.90 -9.43 -3.22
CA GLN A 33 3.18 -8.14 -2.58
C GLN A 33 4.05 -7.22 -3.44
N HIS A 34 4.87 -7.77 -4.33
CA HIS A 34 5.73 -7.01 -5.25
C HIS A 34 4.92 -6.18 -6.27
N LEU A 35 3.62 -6.46 -6.41
CA LEU A 35 2.71 -5.67 -7.24
C LEU A 35 2.21 -4.40 -6.52
N LEU A 36 2.33 -4.33 -5.19
CA LEU A 36 1.96 -3.12 -4.45
C LEU A 36 3.04 -2.04 -4.61
N PRO A 37 2.66 -0.79 -4.95
CA PRO A 37 3.57 0.34 -4.90
C PRO A 37 3.98 0.65 -3.47
N GLY A 38 5.23 1.04 -3.28
CA GLY A 38 5.78 1.38 -1.96
C GLY A 38 6.58 0.24 -1.33
N ARG A 39 6.62 0.21 0.00
CA ARG A 39 7.40 -0.80 0.75
C ARG A 39 6.83 -1.09 2.13
N GLU A 40 7.04 -2.32 2.58
CA GLU A 40 6.83 -2.71 3.98
C GLU A 40 7.86 -2.01 4.88
N LEU A 41 7.40 -1.41 5.98
CA LEU A 41 8.26 -0.90 7.04
C LEU A 41 8.39 -1.85 8.22
N SER A 42 7.28 -2.48 8.60
CA SER A 42 7.23 -3.36 9.74
C SER A 42 6.06 -4.32 9.65
N ARG A 43 6.21 -5.46 10.31
CA ARG A 43 5.21 -6.53 10.38
C ARG A 43 5.04 -6.97 11.82
N ARG A 44 3.79 -7.16 12.22
CA ARG A 44 3.41 -7.75 13.51
C ARG A 44 2.24 -8.70 13.34
N ARG A 45 1.97 -9.51 14.37
CA ARG A 45 0.77 -10.35 14.47
C ARG A 45 -0.02 -9.92 15.69
N ASP A 46 -1.34 -9.85 15.56
CA ASP A 46 -2.26 -9.58 16.67
C ASP A 46 -3.00 -10.83 17.17
N GLY A 47 -2.73 -11.99 16.56
CA GLY A 47 -3.32 -13.28 16.89
C GLY A 47 -4.17 -13.85 15.75
N GLU A 48 -4.87 -12.99 15.01
CA GLU A 48 -5.75 -13.37 13.89
C GLU A 48 -5.22 -12.88 12.55
N HIS A 49 -4.54 -11.72 12.55
CA HIS A 49 -4.05 -11.06 11.36
C HIS A 49 -2.53 -10.87 11.39
N VAL A 50 -1.98 -10.73 10.19
CA VAL A 50 -0.67 -10.11 9.96
C VAL A 50 -0.92 -8.64 9.67
N ILE A 51 -0.48 -7.78 10.57
CA ILE A 51 -0.58 -6.33 10.42
C ILE A 51 0.73 -5.82 9.84
N LEU A 52 0.65 -5.24 8.65
CA LEU A 52 1.75 -4.64 7.92
C LEU A 52 1.64 -3.13 8.02
N THR A 53 2.72 -2.47 8.39
CA THR A 53 2.87 -1.04 8.11
C THR A 53 3.55 -0.90 6.75
N TRP A 54 2.94 -0.12 5.87
CA TRP A 54 3.41 0.17 4.53
C TRP A 54 3.68 1.66 4.35
N LEU A 55 4.72 2.01 3.59
CA LEU A 55 4.87 3.36 3.04
C LEU A 55 4.34 3.36 1.62
N ALA A 56 3.17 3.97 1.44
CA ALA A 56 2.48 4.07 0.18
C ALA A 56 2.78 5.43 -0.47
N PRO A 57 3.41 5.46 -1.66
CA PRO A 57 3.75 6.70 -2.36
C PRO A 57 2.55 7.48 -2.88
N ASP A 58 1.45 6.77 -3.17
CA ASP A 58 0.25 7.32 -3.83
C ASP A 58 -0.94 7.45 -2.87
N ALA A 59 -0.74 7.19 -1.57
CA ALA A 59 -1.80 7.28 -0.56
C ALA A 59 -2.04 8.74 -0.14
N PRO A 60 -3.31 9.17 -0.01
CA PRO A 60 -3.64 10.48 0.56
C PRO A 60 -3.00 10.66 1.94
N PRO A 61 -2.51 11.87 2.32
CA PRO A 61 -1.81 12.10 3.59
C PRO A 61 -2.58 11.70 4.86
N GLU A 62 -3.90 11.75 4.80
CA GLU A 62 -4.82 11.38 5.89
C GLU A 62 -5.16 9.88 5.95
N ALA A 63 -4.69 9.08 4.99
CA ALA A 63 -4.91 7.64 4.98
C ALA A 63 -4.20 6.97 6.16
N THR A 64 -4.94 6.14 6.89
CA THR A 64 -4.39 5.30 7.98
C THR A 64 -4.40 3.83 7.63
N THR A 65 -5.29 3.41 6.74
CA THR A 65 -5.46 2.00 6.36
C THR A 65 -5.53 1.87 4.85
N MET A 66 -5.02 0.77 4.31
CA MET A 66 -5.13 0.41 2.90
C MET A 66 -5.73 -0.99 2.74
N SER A 67 -6.50 -1.18 1.66
CA SER A 67 -7.07 -2.45 1.24
C SER A 67 -6.78 -2.68 -0.24
N PRO A 68 -5.69 -3.38 -0.59
CA PRO A 68 -5.40 -3.77 -1.96
C PRO A 68 -6.34 -4.89 -2.38
N TYR A 69 -6.80 -4.86 -3.63
CA TYR A 69 -7.49 -6.00 -4.23
C TYR A 69 -6.80 -6.43 -5.51
N PHE A 70 -6.69 -7.74 -5.67
CA PHE A 70 -6.06 -8.37 -6.82
C PHE A 70 -7.14 -8.94 -7.73
N THR A 71 -6.87 -8.89 -9.03
CA THR A 71 -7.77 -9.41 -10.07
C THR A 71 -7.06 -10.44 -10.91
N LEU A 72 -7.82 -11.36 -11.51
CA LEU A 72 -7.30 -12.36 -12.42
C LEU A 72 -7.61 -11.91 -13.86
N THR A 73 -6.57 -11.58 -14.62
CA THR A 73 -6.64 -11.23 -16.03
C THR A 73 -6.06 -12.39 -16.84
N GLY A 74 -6.93 -13.29 -17.29
CA GLY A 74 -6.51 -14.55 -17.91
C GLY A 74 -5.85 -15.48 -16.89
N ASP A 75 -4.57 -15.78 -17.06
CA ASP A 75 -3.73 -16.56 -16.15
C ASP A 75 -2.84 -15.67 -15.25
N ARG A 76 -2.97 -14.34 -15.34
CA ARG A 76 -2.13 -13.38 -14.63
C ARG A 76 -2.88 -12.74 -13.47
N ILE A 77 -2.20 -12.62 -12.33
CA ILE A 77 -2.67 -11.84 -11.19
C ILE A 77 -2.16 -10.41 -11.33
N GLU A 78 -3.08 -9.44 -11.24
CA GLU A 78 -2.81 -8.01 -11.35
C GLU A 78 -3.36 -7.28 -10.13
N LEU A 79 -2.72 -6.17 -9.74
CA LEU A 79 -3.29 -5.26 -8.75
C LEU A 79 -4.43 -4.49 -9.40
N GLY A 80 -5.67 -4.76 -8.98
CA GLY A 80 -6.86 -4.08 -9.51
C GLY A 80 -7.01 -2.66 -8.97
N GLY A 81 -6.53 -2.43 -7.75
CA GLY A 81 -6.50 -1.13 -7.11
C GLY A 81 -6.20 -1.22 -5.62
N ILE A 82 -6.16 -0.05 -4.99
CA ILE A 82 -6.00 0.09 -3.54
C ILE A 82 -7.05 1.08 -3.05
N ASP A 83 -7.87 0.63 -2.10
CA ASP A 83 -8.75 1.53 -1.36
C ASP A 83 -8.03 2.02 -0.11
N TYR A 84 -8.05 3.33 0.11
CA TYR A 84 -7.52 3.95 1.31
C TYR A 84 -8.65 4.38 2.23
N TYR A 85 -8.40 4.33 3.54
CA TYR A 85 -9.37 4.69 4.56
C TYR A 85 -8.74 5.63 5.59
N ASP A 86 -9.54 6.59 6.06
CA ASP A 86 -9.17 7.49 7.16
C ASP A 86 -9.26 6.79 8.54
N ALA A 87 -8.88 7.50 9.60
CA ALA A 87 -8.93 6.98 10.96
C ALA A 87 -10.35 6.69 11.48
N ALA A 88 -11.39 7.24 10.83
CA ALA A 88 -12.79 6.97 11.14
C ALA A 88 -13.34 5.75 10.35
N GLY A 89 -12.54 5.18 9.44
CA GLY A 89 -12.92 4.05 8.60
C GLY A 89 -13.68 4.43 7.33
N HIS A 90 -13.70 5.71 6.95
CA HIS A 90 -14.29 6.13 5.68
C HIS A 90 -13.30 5.94 4.55
N ARG A 91 -13.77 5.41 3.42
CA ARG A 91 -12.98 5.35 2.20
C ARG A 91 -12.71 6.77 1.70
N ILE A 92 -11.45 7.03 1.35
CA ILE A 92 -10.97 8.29 0.81
C ILE A 92 -10.29 8.05 -0.54
N THR A 93 -10.36 9.05 -1.43
CA THR A 93 -9.89 8.99 -2.82
C THR A 93 -9.06 10.21 -3.14
#